data_AF-A0A2S2N8X1-F1
#
_entry.id   AF-A0A2S2N8X1-F1
#
_cell.length_a   1.000
_cell.length_b   1.000
_cell.length_c   1.000
_cell.angle_alpha   90.00
_cell.angle_beta   90.00
_cell.angle_gamma   90.00
#
_symmetry.space_group_name_H-M   'P 1'
#
loop_
_entity.id
_entity.type
_entity.pdbx_description
1 polymer ?
#
loop_
_entity_poly.entity_id
_entity_poly.type
_entity_poly.pdbx_seq_one_letter_code
_entity_poly.pdbx_strand_id
1 'polypeptide(L)'
;LQAYPMTKFGKQKRSFGCSYFQQYEWFEYSLKRDAVFCFCCRMFGKSEDTWVKIGFSNWQKLYEKLKKHNTSLCHLTCVAKLASYNLSLKSGSVLSNLSSGHQEQIKKNRTYILHLIDIVLYLGKHGNAFRGHSEGTESLNQGNFKELCNLYEKSVPDFHLIYKQPINYTSWRIQEQLIEICANHINETILNEISTTVFFAIMCDEA
;
A
#
# COMPACT_ATOMS: atom_id res chain seq x y z
N LEU A 1 -9.55 36.10 23.76
CA LEU A 1 -8.97 37.13 24.65
C LEU A 1 -9.64 38.45 24.35
N GLN A 2 -10.08 39.20 25.36
CA GLN A 2 -10.65 40.54 25.19
C GLN A 2 -9.59 41.61 24.89
N ALA A 3 -8.34 41.42 25.35
CA ALA A 3 -7.22 42.32 25.05
C ALA A 3 -5.88 41.55 25.11
N TYR A 4 -4.91 41.98 24.30
CA TYR A 4 -3.53 41.48 24.32
C TYR A 4 -2.60 42.46 25.07
N PRO A 5 -1.54 41.98 25.74
CA PRO A 5 -0.54 42.83 26.38
C PRO A 5 0.01 43.91 25.44
N MET A 6 0.18 45.12 25.99
CA MET A 6 0.67 46.29 25.26
C MET A 6 2.12 46.57 25.65
N THR A 7 3.00 46.55 24.66
CA THR A 7 4.44 46.75 24.82
C THR A 7 4.84 48.10 24.21
N LYS A 8 5.72 48.86 24.89
CA LYS A 8 6.13 50.21 24.47
C LYS A 8 7.23 50.11 23.41
N PHE A 9 6.99 50.71 22.24
CA PHE A 9 7.95 50.85 21.15
C PHE A 9 8.15 52.35 20.88
N GLY A 10 9.24 52.91 21.41
CA GLY A 10 9.50 54.35 21.37
C GLY A 10 8.41 55.15 22.08
N LYS A 11 7.66 55.97 21.34
CA LYS A 11 6.55 56.78 21.87
C LYS A 11 5.19 56.07 21.85
N GLN A 12 5.06 54.95 21.13
CA GLN A 12 3.78 54.25 20.93
C GLN A 12 3.70 52.98 21.78
N LYS A 13 2.50 52.58 22.18
CA LYS A 13 2.23 51.24 22.71
C LYS A 13 1.60 50.40 21.61
N ARG A 14 2.09 49.18 21.42
CA ARG A 14 1.59 48.23 20.41
C ARG A 14 1.34 46.88 21.07
N SER A 15 0.38 46.14 20.56
CA SER A 15 0.07 44.77 20.99
C SER A 15 -0.04 43.85 19.78
N PHE A 16 -0.12 42.56 20.08
CA PHE A 16 -0.49 41.56 19.11
C PHE A 16 -1.91 41.79 18.55
N GLY A 17 -2.07 41.64 17.23
CA GLY A 17 -3.37 41.72 16.54
C GLY A 17 -3.90 40.34 16.16
N CYS A 18 -5.12 39.98 16.58
CA CYS A 18 -5.67 38.64 16.32
C CYS A 18 -5.99 38.35 14.85
N SER A 19 -6.06 39.37 13.99
CA SER A 19 -6.29 39.19 12.55
C SER A 19 -5.24 38.31 11.89
N TYR A 20 -4.01 38.24 12.44
CA TYR A 20 -2.96 37.37 11.92
C TYR A 20 -3.30 35.88 11.98
N PHE A 21 -4.18 35.45 12.90
CA PHE A 21 -4.63 34.05 12.94
C PHE A 21 -5.48 33.66 11.73
N GLN A 22 -6.21 34.62 11.15
CA GLN A 22 -7.00 34.37 9.94
C GLN A 22 -6.13 34.34 8.69
N GLN A 23 -4.97 35.01 8.73
CA GLN A 23 -4.07 35.11 7.59
C GLN A 23 -3.04 33.96 7.53
N TYR A 24 -2.68 33.40 8.69
CA TYR A 24 -1.65 32.37 8.80
C TYR A 24 -2.14 31.23 9.69
N GLU A 25 -2.53 30.11 9.09
CA GLU A 25 -3.01 28.94 9.83
C GLU A 25 -1.96 28.33 10.75
N TRP A 26 -0.67 28.48 10.42
CA TRP A 26 0.47 27.88 11.14
C TRP A 26 0.90 28.63 12.41
N PHE A 27 0.13 29.63 12.81
CA PHE A 27 0.56 30.70 13.70
C PHE A 27 0.01 30.55 15.11
N GLU A 28 0.87 30.76 16.11
CA GLU A 28 0.50 30.65 17.53
C GLU A 28 0.99 31.85 18.32
N TYR A 29 0.28 32.19 19.40
CA TYR A 29 0.67 33.23 20.34
C TYR A 29 0.71 32.69 21.77
N SER A 30 1.76 33.03 22.53
CA SER A 30 1.90 32.67 23.93
C SER A 30 1.70 33.90 24.82
N LEU A 31 0.63 33.91 25.62
CA LEU A 31 0.38 34.95 26.62
C LEU A 31 1.51 35.08 27.64
N LYS A 32 2.03 33.94 28.13
CA LYS A 32 3.08 33.91 29.16
C LYS A 32 4.36 34.58 28.68
N ARG A 33 4.66 34.49 27.38
CA ARG A 33 5.89 35.03 26.78
C ARG A 33 5.66 36.34 26.01
N ASP A 34 4.41 36.77 25.88
CA ASP A 34 3.99 37.84 24.99
C ASP A 34 4.69 37.78 23.62
N ALA A 35 4.62 36.61 22.97
CA ALA A 35 5.37 36.34 21.75
C ALA A 35 4.65 35.35 20.83
N VAL A 36 4.92 35.46 19.53
CA VAL A 36 4.37 34.57 18.49
C VAL A 36 5.35 33.50 18.05
N PHE A 37 4.81 32.37 17.61
CA PHE A 37 5.52 31.16 17.22
C PHE A 37 4.92 30.56 15.96
N CYS A 38 5.65 29.66 15.31
CA CYS A 38 5.15 28.82 14.22
C CYS A 38 5.16 27.36 14.66
N PHE A 39 3.97 26.73 14.72
CA PHE A 39 3.90 25.34 15.20
C PHE A 39 4.44 24.35 14.19
N CYS A 40 4.27 24.59 12.89
CA CYS A 40 4.85 23.75 11.83
C CYS A 40 6.37 23.66 11.99
N CYS A 41 7.01 24.82 12.14
CA CYS A 41 8.46 24.92 12.33
C CYS A 41 8.91 24.35 13.68
N ARG A 42 8.11 24.50 14.74
CA ARG A 42 8.40 23.92 16.05
C ARG A 42 8.38 22.39 16.02
N MET A 43 7.46 21.79 15.27
CA MET A 43 7.31 20.34 15.18
C MET A 43 8.29 19.69 14.20
N PHE A 44 8.56 20.33 13.06
CA PHE A 44 9.26 19.68 11.93
C PHE A 44 10.55 20.38 11.47
N GLY A 45 10.90 21.50 12.10
CA GLY A 45 12.09 22.29 11.79
C GLY A 45 13.37 21.68 12.35
N LYS A 46 14.51 21.96 11.70
CA LYS A 46 15.83 21.48 12.14
C LYS A 46 16.56 22.47 13.08
N SER A 47 16.31 23.78 12.93
CA SER A 47 16.67 24.84 13.91
C SER A 47 16.29 26.23 13.39
N GLU A 48 15.60 27.03 14.20
CA GLU A 48 15.53 28.50 14.13
C GLU A 48 15.01 29.00 15.48
N ASP A 49 15.81 29.75 16.25
CA ASP A 49 15.44 30.04 17.64
C ASP A 49 14.25 31.00 17.77
N THR A 50 14.06 31.97 16.86
CA THR A 50 13.04 33.02 17.06
C THR A 50 11.60 32.53 16.93
N TRP A 51 11.26 31.73 15.91
CA TRP A 51 9.87 31.27 15.69
C TRP A 51 9.51 30.00 16.45
N VAL A 52 10.51 29.34 17.06
CA VAL A 52 10.36 28.03 17.72
C VAL A 52 10.60 28.12 19.22
N LYS A 53 11.73 28.71 19.65
CA LYS A 53 12.17 28.67 21.06
C LYS A 53 12.00 29.98 21.82
N ILE A 54 12.36 31.12 21.22
CA ILE A 54 12.37 32.44 21.87
C ILE A 54 10.98 33.07 21.75
N GLY A 55 10.41 33.03 20.55
CA GLY A 55 9.21 33.75 20.19
C GLY A 55 9.55 35.11 19.59
N PHE A 56 8.71 35.60 18.69
CA PHE A 56 8.84 36.94 18.12
C PHE A 56 7.84 37.89 18.80
N SER A 57 8.34 39.01 19.35
CA SER A 57 7.52 39.98 20.09
C SER A 57 7.66 41.43 19.61
N ASN A 58 8.41 41.67 18.53
CA ASN A 58 8.56 43.01 17.97
C ASN A 58 7.38 43.36 17.04
N TRP A 59 6.30 43.86 17.63
CA TRP A 59 5.05 44.18 16.93
C TRP A 59 5.19 45.20 15.80
N GLN A 60 6.23 46.06 15.83
CA GLN A 60 6.49 47.02 14.76
C GLN A 60 6.92 46.35 13.46
N LYS A 61 7.69 45.25 13.55
CA LYS A 61 8.25 44.53 12.38
C LYS A 61 7.55 43.19 12.12
N LEU A 62 6.47 42.89 12.85
CA LEU A 62 5.81 41.59 12.78
C LEU A 62 5.37 41.25 11.36
N TYR A 63 4.68 42.16 10.67
CA TYR A 63 4.18 41.92 9.32
C TYR A 63 5.28 41.53 8.32
N GLU A 64 6.37 42.30 8.27
CA GLU A 64 7.51 42.02 7.38
C GLU A 64 8.18 40.68 7.70
N LYS A 65 8.33 40.39 8.99
CA LYS A 65 8.96 39.16 9.48
C LYS A 65 8.10 37.93 9.21
N LEU A 66 6.77 38.03 9.34
CA LEU A 66 5.84 36.97 8.98
C LEU A 66 5.89 36.68 7.48
N LYS A 67 5.84 37.72 6.63
CA LYS A 67 5.92 37.55 5.18
C LYS A 67 7.21 36.82 4.78
N LYS A 68 8.35 37.22 5.37
CA LYS A 68 9.66 36.57 5.13
C LYS A 68 9.69 35.12 5.62
N HIS A 69 9.11 34.84 6.79
CA HIS A 69 9.04 33.48 7.34
C HIS A 69 8.17 32.57 6.47
N ASN A 70 6.98 33.04 6.07
CA ASN A 70 6.03 32.28 5.25
C ASN A 70 6.63 31.81 3.92
N THR A 71 7.54 32.60 3.34
CA THR A 71 8.24 32.26 2.09
C THR A 71 9.56 31.54 2.30
N SER A 72 9.98 31.31 3.55
CA SER A 72 11.27 30.67 3.82
C SER A 72 11.22 29.18 3.48
N LEU A 73 12.32 28.66 2.90
CA LEU A 73 12.43 27.24 2.54
C LEU A 73 12.22 26.33 3.75
N CYS A 74 12.73 26.74 4.92
CA CYS A 74 12.56 26.00 6.17
C CYS A 74 11.07 25.87 6.52
N HIS A 75 10.33 26.98 6.51
CA HIS A 75 8.89 26.99 6.80
C HIS A 75 8.10 26.14 5.80
N LEU A 76 8.32 26.35 4.49
CA LEU A 76 7.63 25.60 3.44
C LEU A 76 7.88 24.08 3.56
N THR A 77 9.11 23.68 3.89
CA THR A 77 9.46 22.28 4.16
C THR A 77 8.72 21.73 5.39
N CYS A 78 8.60 22.52 6.45
CA CYS A 78 7.87 22.12 7.66
C CYS A 78 6.37 21.99 7.41
N VAL A 79 5.77 22.90 6.62
CA VAL A 79 4.36 22.83 6.20
C VAL A 79 4.12 21.57 5.37
N ALA A 80 5.00 21.27 4.40
CA ALA A 80 4.90 20.05 3.61
C ALA A 80 4.96 18.79 4.50
N LYS A 81 5.89 18.74 5.46
CA LYS A 81 6.00 17.62 6.41
C LYS A 81 4.76 17.46 7.29
N LEU A 82 4.18 18.55 7.78
CA LEU A 82 2.94 18.52 8.53
C LEU A 82 1.79 17.97 7.68
N ALA A 83 1.67 18.39 6.43
CA ALA A 83 0.67 17.86 5.50
C ALA A 83 0.85 16.35 5.29
N SER A 84 2.09 15.89 5.04
CA SER A 84 2.40 14.45 4.92
C SER A 84 2.09 13.66 6.18
N TYR A 85 2.34 14.23 7.37
CA TYR A 85 1.99 13.61 8.65
C TYR A 85 0.48 13.48 8.82
N ASN A 86 -0.28 14.54 8.54
CA ASN A 86 -1.74 14.52 8.61
C ASN A 86 -2.36 13.52 7.63
N LEU A 87 -1.78 13.37 6.43
CA LEU A 87 -2.16 12.32 5.48
C LEU A 87 -1.84 10.93 6.02
N SER A 88 -0.67 10.75 6.65
CA SER A 88 -0.27 9.47 7.23
C SER A 88 -1.16 9.04 8.40
N LEU A 89 -1.73 9.98 9.16
CA LEU A 89 -2.72 9.68 10.20
C LEU A 89 -4.04 9.13 9.64
N LYS A 90 -4.42 9.50 8.41
CA LYS A 90 -5.67 9.06 7.76
C LYS A 90 -5.49 7.79 6.94
N SER A 91 -4.39 7.68 6.21
CA SER A 91 -4.16 6.63 5.21
C SER A 91 -3.10 5.60 5.64
N GLY A 92 -2.56 5.71 6.85
CA GLY A 92 -1.39 4.95 7.26
C GLY A 92 -0.08 5.55 6.75
N SER A 93 1.03 5.20 7.39
CA SER A 93 2.38 5.55 6.93
C SER A 93 2.71 4.97 5.55
N VAL A 94 3.74 5.50 4.89
CA VAL A 94 4.27 4.92 3.63
C VAL A 94 4.68 3.46 3.83
N LEU A 95 5.25 3.12 4.99
CA LEU A 95 5.65 1.75 5.31
C LEU A 95 4.45 0.80 5.41
N SER A 96 3.37 1.24 6.05
CA SER A 96 2.13 0.44 6.13
C SER A 96 1.50 0.26 4.75
N ASN A 97 1.54 1.28 3.88
CA ASN A 97 0.98 1.19 2.53
C ASN A 97 1.81 0.28 1.61
N LEU A 98 3.14 0.28 1.78
CA LEU A 98 4.02 -0.66 1.08
C LEU A 98 3.75 -2.11 1.54
N SER A 99 3.55 -2.30 2.84
CA SER A 99 3.25 -3.62 3.41
C SER A 99 1.89 -4.17 2.95
N SER A 100 0.87 -3.32 2.85
CA SER A 100 -0.45 -3.73 2.37
C SER A 100 -0.45 -4.02 0.87
N GLY A 101 0.21 -3.19 0.05
CA GLY A 101 0.35 -3.44 -1.38
C GLY A 101 1.09 -4.76 -1.68
N HIS A 102 2.15 -5.07 -0.92
CA HIS A 102 2.86 -6.34 -1.07
C HIS A 102 1.97 -7.54 -0.70
N GLN A 103 1.22 -7.46 0.40
CA GLN A 103 0.28 -8.51 0.80
C GLN A 103 -0.83 -8.72 -0.24
N GLU A 104 -1.34 -7.64 -0.83
CA GLU A 104 -2.34 -7.72 -1.88
C GLU A 104 -1.80 -8.43 -3.13
N GLN A 105 -0.55 -8.13 -3.53
CA GLN A 105 0.10 -8.82 -4.65
C GLN A 105 0.29 -10.31 -4.37
N ILE A 106 0.73 -10.68 -3.16
CA ILE A 106 0.84 -12.08 -2.75
C ILE A 106 -0.52 -12.78 -2.86
N LYS A 107 -1.59 -12.12 -2.37
CA LYS A 107 -2.95 -12.67 -2.43
C LYS A 107 -3.37 -12.90 -3.87
N LYS A 108 -3.18 -11.92 -4.76
CA LYS A 108 -3.50 -12.05 -6.20
C LYS A 108 -2.74 -13.20 -6.86
N ASN A 109 -1.44 -13.30 -6.61
CA ASN A 109 -0.61 -14.40 -7.15
C ASN A 109 -1.06 -15.77 -6.63
N ARG A 110 -1.42 -15.89 -5.34
CA ARG A 110 -1.94 -17.14 -4.77
C ARG A 110 -3.27 -17.53 -5.39
N THR A 111 -4.20 -16.59 -5.52
CA THR A 111 -5.49 -16.82 -6.18
C THR A 111 -5.31 -17.25 -7.64
N TYR A 112 -4.34 -16.67 -8.36
CA TYR A 112 -4.01 -17.10 -9.71
C TYR A 112 -3.54 -18.56 -9.78
N ILE A 113 -2.59 -18.95 -8.92
CA ILE A 113 -2.11 -20.34 -8.86
C ILE A 113 -3.22 -21.31 -8.46
N LEU A 114 -4.13 -20.91 -7.56
CA LEU A 114 -5.29 -21.73 -7.21
C LEU A 114 -6.16 -22.04 -8.43
N HIS A 115 -6.42 -21.05 -9.29
CA HIS A 115 -7.17 -21.32 -10.53
C HIS A 115 -6.43 -22.30 -11.46
N LEU A 116 -5.10 -22.24 -11.55
CA LEU A 116 -4.34 -23.23 -12.32
C LEU A 116 -4.46 -24.63 -11.72
N ILE A 117 -4.43 -24.75 -10.40
CA ILE A 117 -4.67 -26.01 -9.68
C ILE A 117 -6.08 -26.53 -9.95
N ASP A 118 -7.10 -25.68 -9.91
CA ASP A 118 -8.49 -26.06 -10.22
C ASP A 118 -8.61 -26.62 -11.64
N ILE A 119 -7.92 -26.03 -12.61
CA ILE A 119 -7.84 -26.56 -13.98
C ILE A 119 -7.16 -27.93 -13.99
N VAL A 120 -6.06 -28.12 -13.26
CA VAL A 120 -5.37 -29.42 -13.16
C VAL A 120 -6.28 -30.49 -12.58
N LEU A 121 -6.94 -30.19 -11.46
CA LEU A 121 -7.86 -31.11 -10.79
C LEU A 121 -9.05 -31.45 -11.68
N TYR A 122 -9.61 -30.46 -12.38
CA TYR A 122 -10.70 -30.67 -13.34
C TYR A 122 -10.28 -31.64 -14.44
N LEU A 123 -9.15 -31.38 -15.12
CA LEU A 123 -8.68 -32.24 -16.20
C LEU A 123 -8.35 -33.66 -15.72
N GLY A 124 -7.65 -33.76 -14.59
CA GLY A 124 -7.31 -35.05 -13.97
C GLY A 124 -8.54 -35.86 -13.58
N LYS A 125 -9.53 -35.23 -12.95
CA LYS A 125 -10.79 -35.89 -12.55
C LYS A 125 -11.56 -36.45 -13.75
N HIS A 126 -11.50 -35.78 -14.89
CA HIS A 126 -12.20 -36.21 -16.11
C HIS A 126 -11.34 -37.10 -17.01
N GLY A 127 -10.09 -37.40 -16.66
CA GLY A 127 -9.17 -38.17 -17.51
C GLY A 127 -8.82 -37.46 -18.82
N ASN A 128 -8.96 -36.13 -18.86
CA ASN A 128 -8.71 -35.34 -20.07
C ASN A 128 -7.20 -35.10 -20.24
N ALA A 129 -6.72 -35.18 -21.48
CA ALA A 129 -5.36 -34.79 -21.80
C ALA A 129 -5.14 -33.30 -21.50
N PHE A 130 -4.01 -32.96 -20.88
CA PHE A 130 -3.69 -31.59 -20.51
C PHE A 130 -3.14 -30.80 -21.70
N ARG A 131 -2.25 -31.45 -22.46
CA ARG A 131 -1.51 -30.86 -23.57
C ARG A 131 -2.07 -31.34 -24.91
N GLY A 132 -2.01 -30.44 -25.89
CA GLY A 132 -2.29 -30.75 -27.29
C GLY A 132 -1.02 -31.18 -28.03
N HIS A 133 -1.12 -31.29 -29.35
CA HIS A 133 0.04 -31.60 -30.20
C HIS A 133 1.10 -30.49 -30.17
N SER A 134 0.67 -29.22 -30.11
CA SER A 134 1.55 -28.06 -30.03
C SER A 134 0.93 -27.01 -29.10
N GLU A 135 1.71 -26.49 -28.16
CA GLU A 135 1.30 -25.39 -27.28
C GLU A 135 1.83 -24.02 -27.74
N GLY A 136 2.38 -23.95 -28.96
CA GLY A 136 2.90 -22.72 -29.55
C GLY A 136 1.79 -21.71 -29.82
N THR A 137 2.15 -20.42 -29.93
CA THR A 137 1.20 -19.32 -30.15
C THR A 137 0.49 -19.39 -31.51
N GLU A 138 1.07 -20.10 -32.47
CA GLU A 138 0.49 -20.32 -33.80
C GLU A 138 -0.44 -21.54 -33.84
N SER A 139 -0.54 -22.31 -32.75
CA SER A 139 -1.42 -23.48 -32.69
C SER A 139 -2.88 -23.04 -32.53
N LEU A 140 -3.77 -23.61 -33.34
CA LEU A 140 -5.22 -23.42 -33.21
C LEU A 140 -5.79 -24.06 -31.94
N ASN A 141 -5.08 -25.04 -31.38
CA ASN A 141 -5.44 -25.71 -30.14
C ASN A 141 -4.16 -25.96 -29.34
N GLN A 142 -3.99 -25.21 -28.26
CA GLN A 142 -2.80 -25.28 -27.43
C GLN A 142 -2.87 -26.37 -26.35
N GLY A 143 -3.91 -27.20 -26.36
CA GLY A 143 -4.21 -28.19 -25.33
C GLY A 143 -5.21 -27.69 -24.29
N ASN A 144 -5.94 -28.61 -23.69
CA ASN A 144 -7.07 -28.30 -22.81
C ASN A 144 -6.68 -27.41 -21.62
N PHE A 145 -5.46 -27.55 -21.08
CA PHE A 145 -4.99 -26.70 -19.99
C PHE A 145 -4.93 -25.22 -20.39
N LYS A 146 -4.29 -24.90 -21.52
CA LYS A 146 -4.17 -23.53 -22.03
C LYS A 146 -5.50 -23.00 -22.55
N GLU A 147 -6.32 -23.83 -23.18
CA GLU A 147 -7.66 -23.42 -23.62
C GLU A 147 -8.57 -23.07 -22.43
N LEU A 148 -8.48 -23.80 -21.32
CA LEU A 148 -9.18 -23.43 -20.09
C LEU A 148 -8.62 -22.13 -19.50
N CYS A 149 -7.30 -21.91 -19.51
CA CYS A 149 -6.73 -20.60 -19.12
C CYS A 149 -7.27 -19.46 -19.99
N ASN A 150 -7.35 -19.66 -21.31
CA ASN A 150 -7.94 -18.70 -22.25
C ASN A 150 -9.43 -18.42 -21.96
N LEU A 151 -10.17 -19.42 -21.47
CA LEU A 151 -11.55 -19.25 -21.02
C LEU A 151 -11.62 -18.45 -19.72
N TYR A 152 -10.81 -18.79 -18.72
CA TYR A 152 -10.73 -18.09 -17.44
C TYR A 152 -10.37 -16.61 -17.61
N GLU A 153 -9.42 -16.31 -18.50
CA GLU A 153 -9.00 -14.95 -18.80
C GLU A 153 -10.18 -14.06 -19.25
N LYS A 154 -11.17 -14.63 -19.94
CA LYS A 154 -12.34 -13.88 -20.43
C LYS A 154 -13.38 -13.62 -19.35
N SER A 155 -13.46 -14.46 -18.32
CA SER A 155 -14.50 -14.43 -17.29
C SER A 155 -14.02 -13.92 -15.94
N VAL A 156 -12.71 -13.98 -15.65
CA VAL A 156 -12.11 -13.62 -14.36
C VAL A 156 -11.08 -12.49 -14.54
N PRO A 157 -11.47 -11.22 -14.28
CA PRO A 157 -10.59 -10.06 -14.50
C PRO A 157 -9.23 -10.15 -13.78
N ASP A 158 -9.20 -10.66 -12.54
CA ASP A 158 -7.95 -10.79 -11.79
C ASP A 158 -7.01 -11.86 -12.39
N PHE A 159 -7.57 -12.92 -12.99
CA PHE A 159 -6.78 -13.93 -13.68
C PHE A 159 -6.14 -13.34 -14.95
N HIS A 160 -6.90 -12.53 -15.69
CA HIS A 160 -6.43 -11.85 -16.89
C HIS A 160 -5.16 -11.03 -16.66
N LEU A 161 -5.13 -10.26 -15.56
CA LEU A 161 -4.02 -9.38 -15.23
C LEU A 161 -2.66 -10.09 -15.08
N ILE A 162 -2.68 -11.35 -14.61
CA ILE A 162 -1.46 -12.14 -14.45
C ILE A 162 -1.20 -12.99 -15.71
N TYR A 163 -2.25 -13.54 -16.32
CA TYR A 163 -2.09 -14.42 -17.48
C TYR A 163 -1.49 -13.73 -18.71
N LYS A 164 -1.76 -12.43 -18.89
CA LYS A 164 -1.17 -11.60 -19.95
C LYS A 164 0.29 -11.20 -19.72
N GLN A 165 0.84 -11.44 -18.52
CA GLN A 165 2.22 -11.11 -18.23
C GLN A 165 3.18 -12.09 -18.94
N PRO A 166 4.42 -11.67 -19.23
CA PRO A 166 5.43 -12.56 -19.81
C PRO A 166 5.67 -13.83 -18.98
N ILE A 167 5.52 -13.72 -17.66
CA ILE A 167 5.63 -14.84 -16.72
C ILE A 167 4.24 -15.12 -16.15
N ASN A 168 3.57 -16.10 -16.74
CA ASN A 168 2.20 -16.48 -16.38
C ASN A 168 2.07 -17.91 -15.85
N TYR A 169 3.18 -18.62 -15.61
CA TYR A 169 3.14 -19.95 -14.99
C TYR A 169 2.34 -21.02 -15.74
N THR A 170 2.07 -20.83 -17.04
CA THR A 170 1.31 -21.81 -17.87
C THR A 170 2.19 -22.66 -18.79
N SER A 171 3.51 -22.58 -18.64
CA SER A 171 4.44 -23.40 -19.43
C SER A 171 4.31 -24.87 -19.08
N TRP A 172 4.63 -25.74 -20.04
CA TRP A 172 4.61 -27.19 -19.87
C TRP A 172 5.31 -27.65 -18.58
N ARG A 173 6.44 -27.03 -18.24
CA ARG A 173 7.23 -27.38 -17.04
C ARG A 173 6.47 -27.07 -15.75
N ILE A 174 5.76 -25.94 -15.69
CA ILE A 174 4.95 -25.60 -14.52
C ILE A 174 3.69 -26.46 -14.47
N GLN A 175 3.06 -26.74 -15.62
CA GLN A 175 1.94 -27.69 -15.68
C GLN A 175 2.34 -29.04 -15.07
N GLU A 176 3.51 -29.57 -15.44
CA GLU A 176 4.02 -30.83 -14.89
C GLU A 176 4.20 -30.76 -13.37
N GLN A 177 4.79 -29.68 -12.87
CA GLN A 177 4.97 -29.48 -11.44
C GLN A 177 3.64 -29.41 -10.68
N LEU A 178 2.64 -28.72 -11.22
CA LEU A 178 1.31 -28.65 -10.62
C LEU A 178 0.64 -30.02 -10.60
N ILE A 179 0.76 -30.79 -11.68
CA ILE A 179 0.25 -32.17 -11.76
C ILE A 179 0.92 -33.05 -10.69
N GLU A 180 2.25 -33.02 -10.60
CA GLU A 180 3.01 -33.80 -9.63
C GLU A 180 2.64 -33.44 -8.20
N ILE A 181 2.54 -32.15 -7.87
CA ILE A 181 2.13 -31.68 -6.53
C ILE A 181 0.72 -32.18 -6.21
N CYS A 182 -0.24 -32.06 -7.14
CA CYS A 182 -1.60 -32.53 -6.92
C CYS A 182 -1.64 -34.05 -6.73
N ALA A 183 -0.92 -34.81 -7.58
CA ALA A 183 -0.85 -36.27 -7.50
C ALA A 183 -0.25 -36.75 -6.18
N ASN A 184 0.86 -36.13 -5.75
CA ASN A 184 1.49 -36.45 -4.46
C ASN A 184 0.55 -36.17 -3.29
N HIS A 185 -0.13 -35.02 -3.30
CA HIS A 185 -1.07 -34.69 -2.23
C HIS A 185 -2.28 -35.63 -2.18
N ILE A 186 -2.81 -36.04 -3.34
CA ILE A 186 -3.90 -37.02 -3.43
C ILE A 186 -3.42 -38.38 -2.88
N ASN A 187 -2.24 -38.85 -3.30
CA ASN A 187 -1.66 -40.10 -2.81
C ASN A 187 -1.44 -40.08 -1.30
N GLU A 188 -0.85 -39.02 -0.76
CA GLU A 188 -0.67 -38.84 0.68
C GLU A 188 -2.01 -38.88 1.42
N THR A 189 -3.03 -38.22 0.88
CA THR A 189 -4.38 -38.20 1.48
C THR A 189 -4.98 -39.61 1.52
N ILE A 190 -4.93 -40.34 0.40
CA ILE A 190 -5.44 -41.72 0.33
C ILE A 190 -4.65 -42.65 1.28
N LEU A 191 -3.32 -42.53 1.33
CA LEU A 191 -2.49 -43.33 2.22
C LEU A 191 -2.80 -43.06 3.70
N ASN A 192 -3.02 -41.80 4.05
CA ASN A 192 -3.43 -41.42 5.40
C ASN A 192 -4.80 -42.01 5.76
N GLU A 193 -5.77 -41.96 4.85
CA GLU A 193 -7.09 -42.59 5.03
C GLU A 193 -6.98 -44.11 5.23
N ILE A 194 -6.17 -44.79 4.41
CA ILE A 194 -5.92 -46.24 4.53
C ILE A 194 -5.25 -46.56 5.87
N SER A 195 -4.28 -45.76 6.31
CA SER A 195 -3.55 -46.00 7.57
C SER A 195 -4.41 -45.81 8.82
N THR A 196 -5.49 -45.04 8.73
CA THR A 196 -6.36 -44.69 9.86
C THR A 196 -7.63 -45.53 9.92
N THR A 197 -8.01 -46.20 8.84
CA THR A 197 -9.16 -47.11 8.82
C THR A 197 -8.78 -48.52 9.31
N VAL A 198 -9.73 -49.20 9.95
CA VAL A 198 -9.54 -50.58 10.44
C VAL A 198 -9.65 -51.60 9.31
N PHE A 199 -10.49 -51.31 8.31
CA PHE A 199 -10.76 -52.20 7.21
C PHE A 199 -10.75 -51.42 5.89
N PHE A 200 -10.15 -52.02 4.86
CA PHE A 200 -10.18 -51.55 3.47
C PHE A 200 -10.22 -52.76 2.53
N ALA A 201 -10.65 -52.54 1.29
CA ALA A 201 -10.66 -53.55 0.24
C ALA A 201 -9.99 -52.97 -1.01
N ILE A 202 -9.26 -53.81 -1.74
CA ILE A 202 -8.64 -53.46 -3.03
C ILE A 202 -9.36 -54.28 -4.10
N MET A 203 -9.91 -53.59 -5.10
CA MET A 203 -10.43 -54.21 -6.32
C MET A 203 -9.40 -54.03 -7.42
N CYS A 204 -8.98 -55.13 -8.02
CA CYS A 204 -8.11 -55.12 -9.20
C CYS A 204 -8.94 -55.47 -10.42
N ASP A 205 -8.78 -54.71 -11.49
CA ASP A 205 -9.36 -54.99 -12.81
C ASP A 205 -8.22 -55.30 -13.80
N GLU A 206 -8.47 -56.16 -14.78
CA GLU A 206 -7.49 -56.54 -15.81
C GLU A 206 -7.61 -55.61 -17.02
N ALA A 207 -6.47 -55.14 -17.53
CA ALA A 207 -6.39 -54.18 -18.64
C ALA A 207 -6.43 -54.87 -20.01
#